data_AF-A0A2V6DHB7-F1
#
_entry.id   AF-A0A2V6DHB7-F1
#
_cell.length_a   1.000
_cell.length_b   1.000
_cell.length_c   1.000
_cell.angle_alpha   90.00
_cell.angle_beta   90.00
_cell.angle_gamma   90.00
#
_symmetry.space_group_name_H-M   'P 1'
#
loop_
_entity.id
_entity.type
_entity.pdbx_description
1 polymer ?
#
loop_
_entity_poly.entity_id
_entity_poly.type
_entity_poly.pdbx_seq_one_letter_code
_entity_poly.pdbx_strand_id
1 'polypeptide(L)'
;MAPEEFARMSAGAENNTSVAASERRVFLRQLHSRAQHGVADKQGRLVLPEDLCRKIGLKGEVALVGGRGRFEIWNVTQWKRAHEEEAPTYQHVANVIGL
;
A
#
# COMPACT_ATOMS: atom_id res chain seq x y z
N MET A 1 0.33 -4.40 6.02
CA MET A 1 -0.93 -3.95 6.63
C MET A 1 -1.39 -5.01 7.60
N ALA A 2 -1.88 -4.64 8.78
CA ALA A 2 -2.41 -5.59 9.74
C ALA A 2 -3.73 -6.23 9.23
N PRO A 3 -4.02 -7.52 9.54
CA PRO A 3 -5.24 -8.17 9.11
C PRO A 3 -6.53 -7.43 9.50
N GLU A 4 -6.57 -6.86 10.71
CA GLU A 4 -7.72 -6.09 11.19
C GLU A 4 -7.96 -4.80 10.40
N GLU A 5 -6.87 -4.17 9.94
CA GLU A 5 -6.96 -2.95 9.14
C GLU A 5 -7.45 -3.27 7.72
N PHE A 6 -6.96 -4.36 7.13
CA PHE A 6 -7.45 -4.85 5.84
C PHE A 6 -8.93 -5.23 5.91
N ALA A 7 -9.35 -5.92 6.97
CA ALA A 7 -10.75 -6.28 7.18
C ALA A 7 -11.66 -5.04 7.31
N ARG A 8 -11.22 -4.03 8.08
CA ARG A 8 -11.93 -2.75 8.19
C ARG A 8 -12.06 -2.04 6.85
N MET A 9 -10.98 -1.99 6.06
CA MET A 9 -11.00 -1.38 4.72
C MET A 9 -11.96 -2.12 3.77
N SER A 10 -11.92 -3.45 3.75
CA SER A 10 -12.80 -4.26 2.90
C SER A 10 -14.27 -4.10 3.28
N ALA A 11 -14.59 -4.16 4.58
CA ALA A 11 -15.96 -3.95 5.08
C ALA A 11 -16.48 -2.54 4.78
N GLY A 12 -15.61 -1.52 4.83
CA GLY A 12 -15.97 -0.16 4.45
C GLY A 12 -16.38 -0.05 2.97
N ALA A 13 -15.68 -0.75 2.08
CA ALA A 13 -16.03 -0.80 0.67
C ALA A 13 -17.32 -1.59 0.40
N GLU A 14 -17.53 -2.70 1.11
CA GLU A 14 -18.72 -3.54 0.98
C GLU A 14 -20.02 -2.84 1.42
N ASN A 15 -19.95 -2.08 2.52
CA ASN A 15 -21.11 -1.43 3.14
C ASN A 15 -21.40 -0.03 2.57
N ASN A 16 -20.61 0.45 1.61
CA ASN A 16 -20.81 1.79 1.04
C ASN A 16 -22.01 1.82 0.08
N THR A 17 -23.16 2.31 0.57
CA THR A 17 -24.41 2.37 -0.20
C THR A 17 -24.41 3.44 -1.29
N SER A 18 -23.43 4.36 -1.31
CA SER A 18 -23.31 5.37 -2.38
C SER A 18 -22.69 4.81 -3.66
N VAL A 19 -22.17 3.58 -3.63
CA VAL A 19 -21.57 2.88 -4.78
C VAL A 19 -22.50 1.77 -5.23
N ALA A 20 -22.66 1.56 -6.54
CA ALA A 20 -23.57 0.53 -7.05
C ALA A 20 -23.12 -0.87 -6.60
N ALA A 21 -24.08 -1.76 -6.28
CA ALA A 21 -23.75 -3.11 -5.78
C ALA A 21 -22.89 -3.93 -6.77
N SER A 22 -23.08 -3.72 -8.08
CA SER A 22 -22.22 -4.31 -9.13
C SER A 22 -20.77 -3.85 -9.03
N GLU A 23 -20.56 -2.55 -8.84
CA GLU A 23 -19.23 -1.94 -8.71
C GLU A 23 -18.53 -2.40 -7.43
N ARG A 24 -19.27 -2.48 -6.31
CA ARG A 24 -18.71 -3.02 -5.05
C ARG A 24 -18.18 -4.44 -5.22
N ARG A 25 -18.93 -5.32 -5.88
CA ARG A 25 -18.47 -6.70 -6.15
C ARG A 25 -17.22 -6.75 -7.04
N VAL A 26 -17.14 -5.89 -8.06
CA VAL A 26 -15.96 -5.80 -8.94
C VAL A 26 -14.75 -5.32 -8.14
N PHE A 27 -14.92 -4.27 -7.34
CA PHE A 27 -13.87 -3.73 -6.48
C PHE A 27 -13.36 -4.78 -5.49
N LEU A 28 -14.24 -5.40 -4.71
CA LEU A 28 -13.87 -6.41 -3.71
C LEU A 28 -13.15 -7.58 -4.36
N ARG A 29 -13.61 -8.06 -5.53
CA ARG A 29 -12.92 -9.12 -6.26
C ARG A 29 -11.49 -8.74 -6.64
N GLN A 30 -11.30 -7.52 -7.15
CA GLN A 30 -9.97 -7.02 -7.54
C GLN A 30 -9.07 -6.76 -6.32
N LEU A 31 -9.64 -6.28 -5.22
CA LEU A 31 -8.93 -6.04 -3.98
C LEU A 31 -8.40 -7.36 -3.41
N HIS A 32 -9.29 -8.35 -3.25
CA HIS A 32 -8.93 -9.65 -2.67
C HIS A 32 -8.04 -10.48 -3.61
N SER A 33 -8.17 -10.36 -4.94
CA SER A 33 -7.29 -11.07 -5.87
C SER A 33 -5.84 -10.56 -5.86
N ARG A 34 -5.62 -9.34 -5.37
CA ARG A 34 -4.29 -8.73 -5.25
C ARG A 34 -3.72 -8.82 -3.83
N ALA A 35 -4.53 -9.22 -2.86
CA ALA A 35 -4.13 -9.39 -1.48
C ALA A 35 -3.62 -10.82 -1.25
N GLN A 36 -2.54 -10.93 -0.49
CA GLN A 36 -2.01 -12.23 -0.06
C GLN A 36 -1.65 -12.15 1.42
N HIS A 37 -1.99 -13.21 2.16
CA HIS A 37 -1.48 -13.37 3.53
C HIS A 37 0.01 -13.67 3.48
N GLY A 38 0.82 -12.76 4.02
CA GLY A 38 2.25 -12.94 4.23
C GLY A 38 2.54 -13.07 5.72
N VAL A 39 3.40 -14.03 6.08
CA VAL A 39 3.91 -14.18 7.44
C VAL A 39 5.41 -13.92 7.40
N ALA A 40 5.90 -13.11 8.33
CA ALA A 40 7.32 -12.94 8.52
C ALA A 40 7.89 -14.13 9.29
N ASP A 41 9.08 -14.58 8.93
CA ASP A 41 9.75 -15.60 9.73
C ASP A 41 10.22 -15.05 11.08
N LYS A 42 10.85 -15.92 11.90
CA LYS A 42 11.33 -15.54 13.24
C LYS A 42 12.39 -14.44 13.24
N GLN A 43 13.00 -14.15 12.09
CA GLN A 43 14.00 -13.08 11.91
C GLN A 43 13.39 -11.83 11.30
N GLY A 44 12.06 -11.80 11.08
CA GLY A 44 11.37 -10.67 10.48
C GLY A 44 11.46 -10.62 8.95
N ARG A 45 11.92 -11.68 8.28
CA ARG A 45 12.05 -11.70 6.81
C ARG A 45 10.71 -12.05 6.16
N LEU A 46 10.38 -11.33 5.08
CA LEU A 46 9.20 -11.57 4.26
C LEU A 46 9.62 -12.13 2.90
N VAL A 47 8.92 -13.16 2.44
CA VAL A 47 9.11 -13.71 1.09
C VAL A 47 8.08 -13.09 0.17
N LEU A 48 8.54 -12.39 -0.85
CA LEU A 48 7.69 -11.81 -1.89
C LEU A 48 7.65 -12.74 -3.12
N PRO A 49 6.49 -12.94 -3.75
CA PRO A 49 6.40 -13.67 -5.01
C PRO A 49 7.26 -13.04 -6.11
N GLU A 50 7.98 -13.86 -6.88
CA GLU A 50 8.87 -13.37 -7.94
C GLU A 50 8.12 -12.53 -8.99
N ASP A 51 6.91 -12.95 -9.36
CA ASP A 51 6.05 -12.21 -10.30
C ASP A 51 5.74 -10.80 -9.82
N LEU A 52 5.53 -10.62 -8.52
CA LEU A 52 5.31 -9.30 -7.93
C LEU A 52 6.59 -8.47 -8.06
N CYS A 53 7.74 -9.02 -7.64
CA CYS A 53 9.03 -8.35 -7.76
C CYS A 53 9.31 -7.91 -9.21
N ARG A 54 9.08 -8.78 -10.19
CA ARG A 54 9.25 -8.46 -11.62
C ARG A 54 8.30 -7.36 -12.07
N LYS A 55 7.01 -7.44 -11.70
CA LYS A 55 5.99 -6.47 -12.11
C LYS A 55 6.25 -5.05 -11.61
N ILE A 56 6.75 -4.90 -10.38
CA ILE A 56 7.07 -3.58 -9.79
C ILE A 56 8.56 -3.22 -9.88
N GLY A 57 9.35 -4.03 -10.60
CA GLY A 57 10.76 -3.76 -10.86
C GLY A 57 11.65 -3.75 -9.61
N LEU A 58 11.34 -4.57 -8.60
CA LEU A 58 12.22 -4.73 -7.45
C LEU A 58 13.47 -5.53 -7.85
N LYS A 59 14.65 -4.94 -7.68
CA LYS A 59 15.93 -5.58 -7.97
C LYS A 59 16.99 -5.13 -6.96
N GLY A 60 17.49 -6.08 -6.17
CA GLY A 60 18.50 -5.81 -5.15
C GLY A 60 17.92 -5.03 -3.98
N GLU A 61 18.06 -3.71 -4.01
CA GLU A 61 17.63 -2.83 -2.93
C GLU A 61 16.16 -2.40 -3.08
N VAL A 62 15.52 -2.19 -1.93
CA VAL A 62 14.13 -1.71 -1.83
C VAL A 62 14.04 -0.61 -0.78
N ALA A 63 13.13 0.34 -0.97
CA ALA A 63 12.80 1.31 0.06
C ALA A 63 11.60 0.79 0.87
N LEU A 64 11.74 0.75 2.19
CA LEU A 64 10.64 0.49 3.12
C LEU A 64 10.14 1.81 3.68
N VAL A 65 8.91 2.16 3.35
CA VAL A 65 8.30 3.43 3.75
C VAL A 65 7.18 3.14 4.75
N GLY A 66 7.24 3.78 5.92
CA GLY A 66 6.18 3.70 6.91
C GLY A 66 4.95 4.49 6.47
N GLY A 67 3.79 3.87 6.49
CA GLY A 67 2.50 4.54 6.37
C GLY A 67 1.66 4.23 7.61
N ARG A 68 0.81 5.13 8.09
CA ARG A 68 0.01 4.87 9.29
C ARG A 68 -0.74 3.52 9.21
N GLY A 69 -0.36 2.54 10.04
CA GLY A 69 -0.91 1.17 10.08
C GLY A 69 -0.28 0.14 9.11
N ARG A 70 0.57 0.59 8.18
CA ARG A 70 1.15 -0.24 7.13
C ARG A 70 2.60 0.16 6.84
N PHE A 71 3.22 -0.60 5.96
CA PHE A 71 4.43 -0.17 5.32
C PHE A 71 4.30 -0.48 3.83
N GLU A 72 5.08 0.22 3.05
CA GLU A 72 5.09 0.11 1.61
C GLU A 72 6.49 -0.34 1.19
N ILE A 73 6.53 -1.20 0.18
CA ILE A 73 7.77 -1.69 -0.42
C ILE A 73 7.85 -1.06 -1.80
N TRP A 74 8.88 -0.25 -2.01
CA TRP A 74 9.06 0.48 -3.24
C TRP A 74 10.34 0.08 -3.97
N ASN A 75 10.30 0.18 -5.31
CA ASN A 75 11.51 0.31 -6.08
C ASN A 75 12.20 1.63 -5.70
N VAL A 76 13.50 1.59 -5.40
CA VAL A 76 14.25 2.73 -4.87
C VAL A 76 14.20 3.95 -5.80
N THR A 77 14.36 3.74 -7.11
CA THR A 77 14.35 4.83 -8.10
C THR A 77 12.96 5.46 -8.20
N GLN A 78 11.91 4.65 -8.22
CA GLN A 78 10.53 5.16 -8.25
C GLN A 78 10.18 5.92 -6.98
N TRP A 79 10.60 5.41 -5.82
CA TRP A 79 10.39 6.08 -4.54
C TRP A 79 11.10 7.45 -4.49
N LYS A 80 12.37 7.54 -4.90
CA LYS A 80 13.09 8.82 -4.94
C LYS A 80 12.38 9.85 -5.80
N ARG A 81 11.93 9.44 -6.99
CA ARG A 81 11.19 10.33 -7.89
C ARG A 81 9.86 10.79 -7.26
N ALA A 82 9.07 9.87 -6.73
CA ALA A 82 7.82 10.21 -6.06
C ALA A 82 8.05 11.15 -4.86
N HIS A 83 9.10 10.90 -4.07
CA HIS A 83 9.45 11.74 -2.92
C HIS A 83 9.81 13.17 -3.33
N GLU A 84 10.56 13.35 -4.42
CA GLU A 84 10.89 14.67 -4.97
C GLU A 84 9.64 15.37 -5.52
N GLU A 85 8.76 14.65 -6.23
CA GLU A 85 7.51 15.17 -6.77
C GLU A 85 6.53 15.61 -5.67
N GLU A 86 6.47 14.88 -4.56
CA GLU A 86 5.54 15.12 -3.44
C GLU A 86 6.08 16.12 -2.39
N ALA A 87 7.40 16.39 -2.38
CA ALA A 87 8.03 17.29 -1.41
C ALA A 87 7.39 18.70 -1.33
N PRO A 88 6.99 19.36 -2.44
CA PRO A 88 6.31 20.65 -2.38
C PRO A 88 4.96 20.58 -1.66
N THR A 89 4.21 19.50 -1.85
CA THR A 89 2.91 19.28 -1.17
C THR A 89 3.13 19.08 0.32
N TYR A 90 4.14 18.28 0.71
CA TYR A 90 4.52 18.14 2.12
C TYR A 90 4.84 19.50 2.75
N GLN A 91 5.71 20.29 2.10
CA GLN A 91 6.11 21.60 2.61
C GLN A 91 4.92 22.56 2.74
N HIS A 92 4.01 22.56 1.77
CA HIS A 92 2.79 23.38 1.83
C HIS A 92 1.94 23.00 3.05
N VAL A 93 1.67 21.72 3.25
CA VAL A 93 0.85 21.25 4.38
C VAL A 93 1.54 21.56 5.70
N ALA A 94 2.85 21.30 5.82
CA ALA A 94 3.65 21.62 7.01
C ALA A 94 3.50 23.10 7.40
N ASN A 95 3.68 24.00 6.43
CA ASN A 95 3.51 25.44 6.66
C ASN A 95 2.08 25.80 7.13
N VAL A 96 1.03 25.19 6.54
CA VAL A 96 -0.37 25.46 6.91
C VAL A 96 -0.68 25.02 8.34
N ILE A 97 -0.08 23.91 8.80
CA ILE A 97 -0.31 23.36 10.14
C ILE A 97 0.72 23.84 11.18
N GLY A 98 1.67 24.69 10.79
CA GLY A 98 2.68 25.27 11.67
C GLY A 98 3.82 24.34 12.05
N LEU A 99 4.17 23.38 11.17
CA LEU A 99 5.34 22.51 11.28
C LEU A 99 6.46 22.92 10.32
#